data_AF-A0A6P0PZS9-F1
#
_entry.id   AF-A0A6P0PZS9-F1
#
_cell.length_a   1.000
_cell.length_b   1.000
_cell.length_c   1.000
_cell.angle_alpha   90.00
_cell.angle_beta   90.00
_cell.angle_gamma   90.00
#
_symmetry.space_group_name_H-M   'P 1'
#
loop_
_entity.id
_entity.type
_entity.pdbx_description
1 polymer ?
#
loop_
_entity_poly.entity_id
_entity_poly.type
_entity_poly.pdbx_seq_one_letter_code
_entity_poly.pdbx_strand_id
1 'polypeptide(L)'
;MLEHPLKLIDIISDRLLLVILNYFSKSNLKKLQNDTANAAKVQTKVLMDILKLQKDTDYGKRYKFSEIKSVKDFRKAHPISTYQDYQDIINNIANTGKFNQLVAEPIILFQETSGTTGKGKLIPRTKRLFSAFQKVIQAVVGLTESYYLNKNGNTNNCRGLTLSNAQPLKLTPSGIPRGAGSSGGIKQSKFIQTIIRLKYTSPPSVFLIS
;
A
#
# COMPACT_ATOMS: atom_id res chain seq x y z
N MET A 1 -13.42 11.18 42.95
CA MET A 1 -12.10 10.61 43.29
C MET A 1 -12.21 9.11 43.10
N LEU A 2 -11.59 8.40 42.15
CA LEU A 2 -10.42 8.59 41.29
C LEU A 2 -10.79 8.10 39.87
N GLU A 3 -10.81 8.97 38.86
CA GLU A 3 -10.81 8.50 37.47
C GLU A 3 -9.38 8.04 37.09
N HIS A 4 -9.18 6.74 37.29
CA HIS A 4 -8.12 5.83 36.86
C HIS A 4 -6.82 6.37 36.20
N PRO A 5 -5.62 6.07 36.76
CA PRO A 5 -4.32 6.33 36.13
C PRO A 5 -4.14 5.63 34.76
N LEU A 6 -4.93 4.60 34.48
CA LEU A 6 -4.98 3.93 33.17
C LEU A 6 -5.42 4.89 32.04
N LYS A 7 -6.39 5.78 32.29
CA LYS A 7 -6.83 6.78 31.29
C LYS A 7 -5.70 7.74 30.93
N LEU A 8 -4.85 8.10 31.89
CA LEU A 8 -3.75 9.02 31.67
C LEU A 8 -2.63 8.38 30.84
N ILE A 9 -2.31 7.11 31.11
CA ILE A 9 -1.33 6.34 30.32
C ILE A 9 -1.80 6.22 28.87
N ASP A 10 -3.08 5.92 28.64
CA ASP A 10 -3.65 5.82 27.30
C ASP A 10 -3.54 7.16 26.54
N ILE A 11 -3.87 8.28 27.18
CA ILE A 11 -3.76 9.62 26.59
C ILE A 11 -2.30 9.95 26.20
N ILE A 12 -1.35 9.64 27.08
CA ILE A 12 0.08 9.86 26.82
C ILE A 12 0.53 9.01 25.63
N SER A 13 0.12 7.74 25.61
CA SER A 13 0.47 6.80 24.53
C SER A 13 -0.09 7.24 23.17
N ASP A 14 -1.34 7.72 23.14
CA ASP A 14 -2.00 8.22 21.94
C ASP A 14 -1.33 9.49 21.42
N ARG A 15 -0.95 10.42 22.31
CA ARG A 15 -0.20 11.63 21.93
C ARG A 15 1.19 11.30 21.39
N LEU A 16 1.90 10.38 22.04
CA LEU A 16 3.21 9.93 21.58
C LEU A 16 3.10 9.29 20.18
N LEU A 17 2.10 8.44 19.96
CA LEU A 17 1.82 7.85 18.65
C LEU A 17 1.55 8.92 17.59
N LEU A 18 0.74 9.94 17.88
CA LEU A 18 0.49 11.04 16.96
C LEU A 18 1.75 11.84 16.62
N VAL A 19 2.62 12.11 17.60
CA VAL A 19 3.91 12.78 17.39
C VAL A 19 4.80 11.95 16.45
N ILE A 20 4.88 10.63 16.70
CA ILE A 20 5.65 9.70 15.86
C ILE A 20 5.10 9.68 14.43
N LEU A 21 3.77 9.57 14.26
CA LEU A 21 3.13 9.57 12.95
C LEU A 21 3.41 10.87 12.19
N ASN A 22 3.29 12.02 12.85
CA ASN A 22 3.55 13.32 12.24
C ASN A 22 5.02 13.48 11.83
N TYR A 23 5.96 12.98 12.64
CA TYR A 23 7.38 12.93 12.29
C TYR A 23 7.61 12.13 10.99
N PHE A 24 7.06 10.92 10.91
CA PHE A 24 7.16 10.10 9.70
C PHE A 24 6.46 10.74 8.50
N SER A 25 5.31 11.40 8.68
CA SER A 25 4.63 12.14 7.62
C SER A 25 5.49 13.26 7.05
N LYS A 26 6.13 14.08 7.90
CA LYS A 26 7.08 15.12 7.46
C LYS A 26 8.30 14.54 6.75
N SER A 27 8.88 13.46 7.31
CA SER A 27 10.03 12.78 6.71
C SER A 27 9.71 12.21 5.33
N ASN A 28 8.55 11.55 5.17
CA ASN A 28 8.13 10.99 3.89
C ASN A 28 7.74 12.07 2.89
N LEU A 29 7.17 13.20 3.33
CA LEU A 29 6.93 14.36 2.46
C LEU A 29 8.24 14.93 1.91
N LYS A 30 9.24 15.13 2.76
CA LYS A 30 10.57 15.59 2.31
C LYS A 30 11.19 14.63 1.30
N LYS A 31 11.05 13.32 1.55
CA LYS A 31 11.50 12.29 0.61
C LYS A 31 10.77 12.38 -0.72
N LEU A 32 9.43 12.50 -0.70
CA LEU A 32 8.62 12.64 -1.90
C LEU A 32 9.04 13.86 -2.72
N GLN A 33 9.23 15.01 -2.08
CA GLN A 33 9.71 16.24 -2.74
C GLN A 33 11.09 16.06 -3.40
N ASN A 34 12.01 15.38 -2.72
CA ASN A 34 13.31 15.06 -3.31
C ASN A 34 13.18 14.08 -4.48
N ASP A 35 12.30 13.09 -4.37
CA ASP A 35 12.05 12.11 -5.44
C ASP A 35 11.42 12.79 -6.66
N THR A 36 10.50 13.76 -6.49
CA THR A 36 9.92 14.53 -7.59
C THR A 36 10.92 15.45 -8.25
N ALA A 37 11.85 16.05 -7.49
CA ALA A 37 12.94 16.85 -8.05
C ALA A 37 13.95 16.02 -8.86
N ASN A 38 14.05 14.71 -8.59
CA ASN A 38 15.01 13.80 -9.21
C ASN A 38 14.33 12.65 -9.98
N ALA A 39 13.13 12.90 -10.53
CA ALA A 39 12.22 11.86 -11.01
C ALA A 39 12.86 10.86 -11.99
N ALA A 40 13.64 11.33 -12.97
CA ALA A 40 14.28 10.45 -13.96
C ALA A 40 15.28 9.47 -13.33
N LYS A 41 16.08 9.94 -12.37
CA LYS A 41 17.05 9.13 -11.62
C LYS A 41 16.33 8.11 -10.74
N VAL A 42 15.27 8.54 -10.06
CA VAL A 42 14.44 7.68 -9.21
C VAL A 42 13.76 6.59 -10.02
N GLN A 43 13.14 6.92 -11.17
CA GLN A 43 12.50 5.94 -12.05
C GLN A 43 13.49 4.89 -12.57
N THR A 44 14.68 5.33 -12.99
CA THR A 44 15.74 4.41 -13.43
C THR A 44 16.15 3.46 -12.30
N LYS A 45 16.34 3.99 -11.08
CA LYS A 45 16.67 3.17 -9.92
C LYS A 45 15.55 2.17 -9.59
N VAL A 46 14.29 2.60 -9.59
CA VAL A 46 13.13 1.74 -9.33
C VAL A 46 13.05 0.60 -10.33
N LEU A 47 13.23 0.88 -11.63
CA LEU A 47 13.26 -0.16 -12.66
C LEU A 47 14.37 -1.18 -12.37
N MET A 48 15.60 -0.73 -12.12
CA MET A 48 16.72 -1.64 -11.86
C MET A 48 16.53 -2.47 -10.59
N ASP A 49 15.99 -1.86 -9.53
CA ASP A 49 15.67 -2.58 -8.28
C ASP A 49 14.58 -3.64 -8.51
N ILE A 50 13.56 -3.36 -9.33
CA ILE A 50 12.52 -4.33 -9.73
C ILE A 50 13.14 -5.47 -10.54
N LEU A 51 13.91 -5.18 -11.59
CA LEU A 51 14.51 -6.22 -12.44
C LEU A 51 15.43 -7.13 -11.64
N LYS A 52 16.28 -6.54 -10.77
CA LYS A 52 17.16 -7.29 -9.88
C LYS A 52 16.39 -8.19 -8.92
N LEU A 53 15.28 -7.71 -8.37
CA LEU A 53 14.42 -8.49 -7.47
C LEU A 53 13.73 -9.65 -8.21
N GLN A 54 13.26 -9.41 -9.42
CA GLN A 54 12.41 -10.35 -10.16
C GLN A 54 13.19 -11.32 -11.06
N LYS A 55 14.52 -11.19 -11.18
CA LYS A 55 15.33 -11.94 -12.16
C LYS A 55 15.22 -13.46 -12.10
N ASP A 56 14.99 -14.03 -10.91
CA ASP A 56 14.96 -15.47 -10.68
C ASP A 56 13.55 -16.09 -10.76
N THR A 57 12.52 -15.26 -10.98
CA THR A 57 11.14 -15.70 -11.26
C THR A 57 11.04 -16.34 -12.65
N ASP A 58 9.99 -17.13 -12.89
CA ASP A 58 9.78 -17.72 -14.22
C ASP A 58 9.57 -16.63 -15.29
N TYR A 59 8.85 -15.56 -14.94
CA TYR A 59 8.68 -14.38 -15.78
C TYR A 59 10.00 -13.63 -16.03
N GLY A 60 10.81 -13.43 -14.99
CA GLY A 60 12.10 -12.76 -15.10
C GLY A 60 13.10 -13.53 -15.94
N LYS A 61 13.10 -14.86 -15.84
CA LYS A 61 13.91 -15.74 -16.70
C LYS A 61 13.44 -15.69 -18.16
N ARG A 62 12.12 -15.71 -18.40
CA ARG A 62 11.53 -15.59 -19.75
C ARG A 62 12.03 -14.33 -20.49
N TYR A 63 12.11 -13.21 -19.79
CA TYR A 63 12.56 -11.92 -20.35
C TYR A 63 14.01 -11.57 -20.01
N LYS A 64 14.79 -12.53 -19.50
CA LYS A 64 16.24 -12.38 -19.20
C LYS A 64 16.57 -11.14 -18.36
N PHE A 65 15.80 -10.89 -17.31
CA PHE A 65 15.98 -9.70 -16.46
C PHE A 65 17.38 -9.58 -15.83
N SER A 66 18.11 -10.69 -15.66
CA SER A 66 19.51 -10.69 -15.20
C SER A 66 20.50 -10.06 -16.19
N GLU A 67 20.18 -10.02 -17.49
CA GLU A 67 21.03 -9.48 -18.56
C GLU A 67 20.78 -7.98 -18.81
N ILE A 68 19.68 -7.43 -18.28
CA ILE A 68 19.25 -6.04 -18.52
C ILE A 68 20.05 -5.08 -17.63
N LYS A 69 20.81 -4.17 -18.24
CA LYS A 69 21.69 -3.22 -17.53
C LYS A 69 21.26 -1.76 -17.68
N SER A 70 20.33 -1.47 -18.59
CA SER A 70 19.85 -0.12 -18.86
C SER A 70 18.36 -0.08 -19.21
N VAL A 71 17.76 1.12 -19.12
CA VAL A 71 16.38 1.36 -19.57
C VAL A 71 16.22 1.01 -21.06
N LYS A 72 17.27 1.25 -21.86
CA LYS A 72 17.29 0.92 -23.29
C LYS A 72 17.24 -0.60 -23.50
N ASP A 73 17.98 -1.37 -22.70
CA ASP A 73 17.96 -2.83 -22.77
C ASP A 73 16.59 -3.37 -22.37
N PHE A 74 15.98 -2.81 -21.32
CA PHE A 74 14.63 -3.19 -20.88
C PHE A 74 13.60 -3.00 -21.99
N ARG A 75 13.60 -1.82 -22.64
CA ARG A 75 12.67 -1.52 -23.75
C ARG A 75 12.87 -2.41 -24.98
N LYS A 76 14.07 -2.97 -25.18
CA LYS A 76 14.34 -3.94 -26.24
C LYS A 76 13.90 -5.35 -25.87
N ALA A 77 14.07 -5.73 -24.60
CA ALA A 77 13.82 -7.08 -24.13
C ALA A 77 12.35 -7.34 -23.79
N HIS A 78 11.63 -6.33 -23.31
CA HIS A 78 10.26 -6.48 -22.78
C HIS A 78 9.24 -5.73 -23.65
N PRO A 79 8.21 -6.43 -24.19
CA PRO A 79 7.17 -5.79 -24.99
C PRO A 79 6.17 -5.03 -24.13
N ILE A 80 5.51 -4.03 -24.71
CA ILE A 80 4.34 -3.43 -24.09
C ILE A 80 3.25 -4.52 -23.96
N SER A 81 2.69 -4.66 -22.76
CA SER A 81 1.76 -5.76 -22.41
C SER A 81 0.49 -5.24 -21.74
N THR A 82 -0.54 -6.08 -21.73
CA THR A 82 -1.86 -5.85 -21.13
C THR A 82 -2.15 -6.90 -20.05
N TYR A 83 -3.26 -6.76 -19.30
CA TYR A 83 -3.62 -7.73 -18.25
C TYR A 83 -3.81 -9.15 -18.79
N GLN A 84 -4.31 -9.27 -20.03
CA GLN A 84 -4.58 -10.54 -20.70
C GLN A 84 -3.32 -11.40 -20.79
N ASP A 85 -2.16 -10.78 -21.01
CA ASP A 85 -0.86 -11.47 -21.10
C ASP A 85 -0.42 -12.15 -19.78
N TYR A 86 -1.03 -11.74 -18.66
CA TYR A 86 -0.74 -12.25 -17.32
C TYR A 86 -1.89 -13.07 -16.73
N GLN A 87 -3.07 -13.05 -17.35
CA GLN A 87 -4.30 -13.54 -16.76
C GLN A 87 -4.19 -15.02 -16.36
N ASP A 88 -3.62 -15.85 -17.21
CA ASP A 88 -3.45 -17.28 -16.93
C ASP A 88 -2.46 -17.54 -15.80
N ILE A 89 -1.34 -16.80 -15.78
CA ILE A 89 -0.35 -16.88 -14.69
C ILE A 89 -0.99 -16.46 -13.37
N ILE A 90 -1.72 -15.35 -13.36
CA ILE A 90 -2.41 -14.82 -12.17
C ILE A 90 -3.46 -15.81 -11.67
N ASN A 91 -4.27 -16.38 -12.56
CA ASN A 91 -5.27 -17.39 -12.19
C ASN A 91 -4.60 -18.64 -11.62
N ASN A 92 -3.50 -19.10 -12.22
CA ASN A 92 -2.75 -20.24 -11.69
C ASN A 92 -2.17 -19.94 -10.30
N ILE A 93 -1.65 -18.74 -10.08
CA ILE A 93 -1.18 -18.33 -8.75
C ILE A 93 -2.34 -18.29 -7.74
N ALA A 94 -3.51 -17.76 -8.12
CA ALA A 94 -4.69 -17.76 -7.25
C ALA A 94 -5.17 -19.18 -6.89
N ASN A 95 -4.99 -20.15 -7.79
CA ASN A 95 -5.37 -21.54 -7.57
C ASN A 95 -4.33 -22.33 -6.77
N THR A 96 -3.05 -22.08 -6.99
CA THR A 96 -1.95 -22.93 -6.47
C THR A 96 -1.08 -22.27 -5.40
N GLY A 97 -1.14 -20.94 -5.28
CA GLY A 97 -0.25 -20.17 -4.41
C GLY A 97 1.19 -20.02 -4.93
N LYS A 98 1.54 -20.58 -6.10
CA LYS A 98 2.91 -20.58 -6.66
C LYS A 98 3.31 -19.23 -7.26
N PHE A 99 3.51 -18.22 -6.43
CA PHE A 99 3.74 -16.82 -6.82
C PHE A 99 5.03 -16.57 -7.64
N ASN A 100 6.06 -17.42 -7.50
CA ASN A 100 7.35 -17.29 -8.20
C ASN A 100 7.25 -17.37 -9.73
N GLN A 101 6.09 -17.76 -10.25
CA GLN A 101 5.77 -17.66 -11.68
C GLN A 101 5.79 -16.22 -12.20
N LEU A 102 5.48 -15.23 -11.35
CA LEU A 102 5.38 -13.82 -11.74
C LEU A 102 6.16 -12.86 -10.84
N VAL A 103 6.16 -13.12 -9.53
CA VAL A 103 6.78 -12.23 -8.53
C VAL A 103 7.70 -13.00 -7.60
N ALA A 104 8.79 -12.38 -7.14
CA ALA A 104 9.79 -13.00 -6.28
C ALA A 104 9.41 -13.05 -4.80
N GLU A 105 8.33 -12.38 -4.41
CA GLU A 105 7.87 -12.28 -3.01
C GLU A 105 6.41 -12.76 -2.90
N PRO A 106 6.01 -13.36 -1.77
CA PRO A 106 4.64 -13.80 -1.55
C PRO A 106 3.60 -12.71 -1.77
N ILE A 107 2.48 -13.09 -2.38
CA ILE A 107 1.30 -12.24 -2.56
C ILE A 107 0.50 -12.27 -1.27
N ILE A 108 0.22 -11.09 -0.71
CA ILE A 108 -0.54 -10.93 0.54
C ILE A 108 -2.01 -10.60 0.29
N LEU A 109 -2.35 -10.14 -0.92
CA LEU A 109 -3.69 -9.77 -1.33
C LEU A 109 -3.75 -9.73 -2.87
N PHE A 110 -4.79 -10.28 -3.47
CA PHE A 110 -5.19 -9.91 -4.82
C PHE A 110 -6.17 -8.74 -4.75
N GLN A 111 -5.73 -7.57 -5.21
CA GLN A 111 -6.62 -6.42 -5.32
C GLN A 111 -7.54 -6.63 -6.52
N GLU A 112 -8.85 -6.63 -6.26
CA GLU A 112 -9.85 -6.70 -7.32
C GLU A 112 -10.11 -5.29 -7.84
N THR A 113 -9.92 -5.11 -9.14
CA THR A 113 -10.42 -3.92 -9.83
C THR A 113 -11.75 -4.26 -10.48
N SER A 114 -12.75 -3.40 -10.31
CA SER A 114 -14.06 -3.47 -10.98
C SER A 114 -13.89 -3.21 -12.48
N GLY A 115 -13.40 -4.21 -13.22
CA GLY A 115 -13.37 -4.16 -14.67
C GLY A 115 -14.80 -4.17 -15.22
N THR A 116 -15.04 -3.44 -16.32
CA THR A 116 -16.34 -3.28 -16.98
C THR A 116 -16.88 -4.55 -17.68
N THR A 117 -16.13 -5.66 -17.67
CA THR A 117 -16.41 -6.87 -18.47
C THR A 117 -16.75 -8.14 -17.66
N GLY A 118 -17.20 -7.99 -16.41
CA GLY A 118 -17.89 -9.07 -15.67
C GLY A 118 -17.04 -9.91 -14.70
N LYS A 119 -15.74 -10.17 -14.98
CA LYS A 119 -14.80 -10.75 -14.00
C LYS A 119 -13.73 -9.72 -13.63
N GLY A 120 -13.71 -9.31 -12.36
CA GLY A 120 -12.73 -8.35 -11.84
C GLY A 120 -11.29 -8.84 -12.01
N LYS A 121 -10.38 -7.94 -12.43
CA LYS A 121 -8.96 -8.26 -12.57
C LYS A 121 -8.34 -8.46 -11.19
N LEU A 122 -7.52 -9.49 -11.05
CA LEU A 122 -6.78 -9.79 -9.83
C LEU A 122 -5.37 -9.20 -9.94
N ILE A 123 -5.12 -8.12 -9.20
CA ILE A 123 -3.81 -7.47 -9.20
C ILE A 123 -3.00 -7.99 -8.00
N PRO A 124 -1.88 -8.69 -8.22
CA PRO A 124 -1.08 -9.24 -7.13
C PRO A 124 -0.43 -8.13 -6.32
N ARG A 125 -0.66 -8.12 -5.00
CA ARG A 125 -0.03 -7.17 -4.08
C ARG A 125 0.94 -7.90 -3.16
N THR A 126 2.20 -7.48 -3.16
CA THR A 126 3.22 -7.95 -2.21
C THR A 126 3.31 -7.04 -0.99
N LYS A 127 3.95 -7.52 0.08
CA LYS A 127 4.24 -6.70 1.27
C LYS A 127 5.07 -5.46 0.93
N ARG A 128 6.06 -5.59 0.02
CA ARG A 128 6.90 -4.47 -0.43
C ARG A 128 6.07 -3.36 -1.07
N LEU A 129 5.16 -3.72 -1.98
CA LEU A 129 4.25 -2.76 -2.61
C LEU A 129 3.32 -2.10 -1.59
N PHE A 130 2.80 -2.88 -0.63
CA PHE A 130 1.99 -2.35 0.47
C PHE A 130 2.76 -1.31 1.29
N SER A 131 3.99 -1.60 1.70
CA SER A 131 4.82 -0.68 2.47
C SER A 131 5.21 0.58 1.69
N ALA A 132 5.45 0.47 0.38
CA ALA A 132 5.68 1.64 -0.48
C ALA A 132 4.44 2.55 -0.54
N PHE A 133 3.25 1.95 -0.74
CA PHE A 133 1.98 2.67 -0.74
C PHE A 133 1.71 3.38 0.60
N GLN A 134 1.98 2.73 1.74
CA GLN A 134 1.83 3.35 3.06
C GLN A 134 2.69 4.61 3.23
N LYS A 135 3.92 4.62 2.71
CA LYS A 135 4.80 5.81 2.76
C LYS A 135 4.24 6.96 1.94
N VAL A 136 3.61 6.68 0.80
CA VAL A 136 2.91 7.69 -0.01
C VAL A 136 1.73 8.28 0.75
N ILE A 137 0.89 7.44 1.38
CA ILE A 137 -0.22 7.92 2.22
C ILE A 137 0.30 8.82 3.35
N GLN A 138 1.39 8.43 4.02
CA GLN A 138 2.01 9.23 5.07
C GLN A 138 2.53 10.58 4.54
N ALA A 139 3.12 10.62 3.34
CA ALA A 139 3.55 11.86 2.69
C ALA A 139 2.37 12.78 2.36
N VAL A 140 1.25 12.22 1.86
CA VAL A 140 0.01 12.98 1.59
C VAL A 140 -0.56 13.57 2.87
N VAL A 141 -0.57 12.82 3.98
CA VAL A 141 -0.97 13.35 5.29
C VAL A 141 -0.07 14.52 5.69
N GLY A 142 1.26 14.39 5.53
CA GLY A 142 2.21 15.48 5.81
C GLY A 142 1.99 16.71 4.93
N LEU A 143 1.61 16.51 3.66
CA LEU A 143 1.25 17.59 2.75
C LEU A 143 0.00 18.33 3.26
N THR A 144 -1.05 17.58 3.61
CA THR A 144 -2.29 18.16 4.15
C THR A 144 -2.02 18.95 5.43
N GLU A 145 -1.21 18.39 6.34
CA GLU A 145 -0.84 19.03 7.59
C GLU A 145 -0.03 20.32 7.39
N SER A 146 0.91 20.33 6.44
CA SER A 146 1.75 21.51 6.17
C SER A 146 1.01 22.63 5.43
N TYR A 147 0.14 22.31 4.48
CA TYR A 147 -0.53 23.32 3.65
C TYR A 147 -1.84 23.85 4.22
N TYR A 148 -2.68 22.96 4.78
CA TYR A 148 -4.05 23.32 5.16
C TYR A 148 -4.20 23.53 6.67
N LEU A 149 -3.45 22.77 7.46
CA LEU A 149 -3.66 22.71 8.90
C LEU A 149 -2.72 23.64 9.68
N ASN A 150 -1.45 23.76 9.28
CA ASN A 150 -0.48 24.62 9.98
C ASN A 150 -0.49 26.10 9.57
N LYS A 151 -1.36 26.57 8.66
CA LYS A 151 -1.41 28.00 8.29
C LYS A 151 -1.87 28.91 9.44
N ASN A 152 -2.71 28.41 10.37
CA ASN A 152 -3.28 29.19 11.49
C ASN A 152 -3.03 28.56 12.87
N GLY A 153 -2.11 27.59 12.99
CA GLY A 153 -1.50 27.20 14.26
C GLY A 153 -2.31 26.33 15.25
N ASN A 154 -3.49 25.80 14.92
CA ASN A 154 -4.21 24.97 15.90
C ASN A 154 -4.99 23.79 15.31
N THR A 155 -4.28 22.76 14.86
CA THR A 155 -4.88 21.51 14.34
C THR A 155 -4.55 20.29 15.17
N ASN A 156 -3.99 20.50 16.37
CA ASN A 156 -3.62 19.45 17.30
C ASN A 156 -4.80 18.59 17.77
N ASN A 157 -6.04 18.98 17.47
CA ASN A 157 -7.28 18.26 17.80
C ASN A 157 -8.25 18.06 16.61
N CYS A 158 -7.82 18.27 15.37
CA CYS A 158 -8.72 18.06 14.22
C CYS A 158 -8.79 16.57 13.83
N ARG A 159 -9.99 16.08 13.54
CA ARG A 159 -10.23 14.76 12.96
C ARG A 159 -10.86 14.90 11.57
N GLY A 160 -10.46 14.02 10.65
CA GLY A 160 -11.06 13.96 9.33
C GLY A 160 -12.42 13.27 9.35
N LEU A 161 -13.37 13.80 8.57
CA LEU A 161 -14.55 13.03 8.18
C LEU A 161 -14.21 12.23 6.92
N THR A 162 -14.44 10.92 6.95
CA THR A 162 -14.28 10.04 5.79
C THR A 162 -15.52 9.17 5.66
N LEU A 163 -16.03 9.05 4.44
CA LEU A 163 -17.14 8.18 4.09
C LEU A 163 -16.56 7.02 3.27
N SER A 164 -16.27 5.91 3.94
CA SER A 164 -15.74 4.73 3.29
C SER A 164 -16.17 3.44 3.98
N ASN A 165 -16.24 2.37 3.18
CA ASN A 165 -16.61 1.03 3.58
C ASN A 165 -15.46 0.08 3.24
N ALA A 166 -15.12 -0.82 4.16
CA ALA A 166 -14.28 -1.97 3.93
C ALA A 166 -15.14 -3.21 3.62
N GLN A 167 -15.22 -3.54 2.33
CA GLN A 167 -15.89 -4.76 1.89
C GLN A 167 -15.19 -6.01 2.43
N PRO A 168 -15.92 -7.07 2.83
CA PRO A 168 -15.33 -8.33 3.23
C PRO A 168 -14.40 -8.89 2.14
N LEU A 169 -13.24 -9.41 2.56
CA LEU A 169 -12.35 -10.12 1.65
C LEU A 169 -12.91 -11.52 1.39
N LYS A 170 -12.74 -11.99 0.16
CA LYS A 170 -12.91 -13.39 -0.23
C LYS A 170 -11.55 -14.08 -0.22
N LEU A 171 -11.52 -15.40 -0.29
CA LEU A 171 -10.28 -16.17 -0.45
C LEU A 171 -10.21 -16.75 -1.87
N THR A 172 -9.01 -16.82 -2.43
CA THR A 172 -8.74 -17.66 -3.61
C THR A 172 -8.71 -19.14 -3.21
N PRO A 173 -8.76 -20.10 -4.16
CA PRO A 173 -8.63 -21.51 -3.83
C PRO A 173 -7.33 -21.86 -3.08
N SER A 174 -6.25 -21.13 -3.33
CA SER A 174 -4.99 -21.28 -2.57
C SER A 174 -4.99 -20.58 -1.20
N GLY A 175 -6.10 -20.00 -0.78
CA GLY A 175 -6.23 -19.29 0.51
C GLY A 175 -5.69 -17.85 0.52
N ILE A 176 -5.27 -17.29 -0.62
CA ILE A 176 -4.79 -15.90 -0.66
C ILE A 176 -6.01 -14.96 -0.58
N PRO A 177 -6.01 -13.92 0.27
CA PRO A 177 -7.10 -12.97 0.31
C PRO A 177 -7.28 -12.22 -1.03
N ARG A 178 -8.52 -11.97 -1.42
CA ARG A 178 -8.89 -11.15 -2.59
C ARG A 178 -10.05 -10.20 -2.28
N GLY A 179 -10.01 -9.00 -2.83
CA GLY A 179 -11.06 -8.00 -2.65
C GLY A 179 -10.56 -6.58 -2.93
N ALA A 180 -11.37 -5.58 -2.57
CA ALA A 180 -11.01 -4.18 -2.79
C ALA A 180 -9.71 -3.81 -2.07
N GLY A 181 -8.86 -3.02 -2.74
CA GLY A 181 -7.53 -2.65 -2.23
C GLY A 181 -7.54 -1.84 -0.93
N SER A 182 -8.66 -1.18 -0.62
CA SER A 182 -8.93 -0.41 0.60
C SER A 182 -9.33 -1.27 1.80
N SER A 183 -9.93 -2.44 1.55
CA SER A 183 -10.56 -3.24 2.62
C SER A 183 -9.60 -4.10 3.43
N GLY A 184 -8.49 -4.52 2.82
CA GLY A 184 -7.66 -5.58 3.40
C GLY A 184 -6.90 -5.22 4.69
N GLY A 185 -6.74 -3.94 5.00
CA GLY A 185 -5.93 -3.51 6.15
C GLY A 185 -6.70 -3.30 7.46
N ILE A 186 -7.96 -2.85 7.39
CA ILE A 186 -8.68 -2.29 8.55
C ILE A 186 -9.09 -3.39 9.55
N LYS A 187 -9.65 -4.50 9.05
CA LYS A 187 -10.15 -5.59 9.91
C LYS A 187 -9.04 -6.37 10.62
N GLN A 188 -7.86 -6.46 10.01
CA GLN A 188 -6.79 -7.38 10.43
C GLN A 188 -5.74 -6.73 11.35
N SER A 189 -5.78 -5.40 11.55
CA SER A 189 -4.74 -4.68 12.29
C SER A 189 -5.33 -3.76 13.36
N LYS A 190 -5.15 -4.14 14.63
CA LYS A 190 -5.47 -3.28 15.79
C LYS A 190 -4.73 -1.93 15.74
N PHE A 191 -3.52 -1.93 15.18
CA PHE A 191 -2.74 -0.71 14.96
C PHE A 191 -3.45 0.24 13.97
N ILE A 192 -3.92 -0.28 12.83
CA ILE A 192 -4.68 0.52 11.86
C ILE A 192 -5.99 1.03 12.48
N GLN A 193 -6.70 0.21 13.26
CA GLN A 193 -7.91 0.64 13.97
C GLN A 193 -7.63 1.76 14.98
N THR A 194 -6.49 1.70 15.67
CA THR A 194 -6.04 2.75 16.60
C THR A 194 -5.76 4.06 15.86
N ILE A 195 -5.07 4.00 14.72
CA ILE A 195 -4.85 5.18 13.87
C ILE A 195 -6.19 5.76 13.41
N ILE A 196 -7.13 4.91 12.97
CA ILE A 196 -8.45 5.36 12.52
C ILE A 196 -9.19 6.10 13.64
N ARG A 197 -9.22 5.52 14.85
CA ARG A 197 -9.82 6.13 16.04
C ARG A 197 -9.26 7.52 16.34
N LEU A 198 -7.95 7.69 16.15
CA LEU A 198 -7.25 8.94 16.47
C LEU A 198 -7.41 10.03 15.41
N LYS A 199 -7.39 9.65 14.12
CA LYS A 199 -7.36 10.60 13.00
C LYS A 199 -8.74 10.87 12.37
N TYR A 200 -9.75 10.03 12.58
CA TYR A 200 -11.07 10.18 11.96
C TYR A 200 -12.22 10.27 12.97
N THR A 201 -13.32 10.88 12.56
CA THR A 201 -14.54 11.02 13.38
C THR A 201 -15.31 9.71 13.48
N SER A 202 -15.35 8.92 12.40
CA SER A 202 -16.01 7.63 12.36
C SER A 202 -15.22 6.58 13.17
N PRO A 203 -15.84 5.81 14.07
CA PRO A 203 -15.17 4.73 14.77
C PRO A 203 -14.82 3.58 13.79
N PRO A 204 -13.78 2.77 14.07
CA PRO A 204 -13.38 1.67 13.19
C PRO A 204 -14.51 0.70 12.81
N SER A 205 -15.48 0.49 13.69
CA SER A 205 -16.64 -0.37 13.43
C SER A 205 -17.50 0.10 12.26
N VAL A 206 -17.65 1.41 12.05
CA VAL A 206 -18.46 1.98 10.95
C VAL A 206 -17.87 1.62 9.59
N PHE A 207 -16.54 1.56 9.48
CA PHE A 207 -15.87 1.13 8.25
C PHE A 207 -16.06 -0.36 7.96
N LEU A 208 -16.45 -1.16 8.95
CA LEU A 208 -16.57 -2.62 8.86
C LEU A 208 -18.01 -3.09 8.68
N ILE A 209 -18.98 -2.17 8.56
CA ILE A 209 -20.37 -2.49 8.28
C ILE A 209 -20.45 -3.00 6.83
N SER A 210 -20.84 -4.27 6.69
CA SER A 210 -20.99 -4.99 5.43
C SER A 210 -22.44 -5.23 5.10
#